data_AF-A0A1E1WPG9-F1
#
_entry.id   AF-A0A1E1WPG9-F1
#
_cell.length_a   1.000
_cell.length_b   1.000
_cell.length_c   1.000
_cell.angle_alpha   90.00
_cell.angle_beta   90.00
_cell.angle_gamma   90.00
#
_symmetry.space_group_name_H-M   'P 1'
#
loop_
_entity.id
_entity.type
_entity.pdbx_description
1 polymer ?
#
loop_
_entity_poly.entity_id
_entity_poly.type
_entity_poly.pdbx_seq_one_letter_code
_entity_poly.pdbx_strand_id
1 'polypeptide(L)'
;PHAVHAAIFVYSKMIHTMDWHPQQTSNSSEDSPYQNLIAVCSLDKVNTVVILEYKDNEDGTNQLSVWKTLVGHKGTVLQLAWSPHHDEELLSTSQDGTVRVWNITSGSCTAIFGGHAQTALG
;
A
#
# COMPACT_ATOMS: atom_id res chain seq x y z
N PRO A 1 -9.45 21.61 22.86
CA PRO A 1 -8.46 20.51 22.98
C PRO A 1 -8.85 19.35 22.06
N HIS A 2 -8.28 19.31 20.85
CA HIS A 2 -8.48 18.18 19.93
C HIS A 2 -7.68 17.01 20.46
N ALA A 3 -8.36 16.08 21.12
CA ALA A 3 -7.75 14.83 21.57
C ALA A 3 -7.30 14.06 20.33
N VAL A 4 -5.99 14.02 20.10
CA VAL A 4 -5.39 13.21 19.05
C VAL A 4 -5.54 11.76 19.48
N HIS A 5 -6.60 11.10 19.00
CA HIS A 5 -6.77 9.67 19.18
C HIS A 5 -5.83 8.97 18.19
N ALA A 6 -4.68 8.52 18.69
CA ALA A 6 -3.73 7.75 17.90
C ALA A 6 -4.18 6.28 17.86
N ALA A 7 -4.59 5.78 16.70
CA ALA A 7 -4.72 4.36 16.48
C ALA A 7 -3.31 3.75 16.35
N ILE A 8 -2.95 2.86 17.29
CA ILE A 8 -1.61 2.24 17.34
C ILE A 8 -1.68 0.88 16.65
N PHE A 9 -1.02 0.75 15.50
CA PHE A 9 -0.71 -0.55 14.91
C PHE A 9 0.71 -0.96 15.33
N VAL A 10 0.81 -2.11 16.01
CA VAL A 10 2.10 -2.63 16.45
C VAL A 10 2.73 -3.39 15.29
N TYR A 11 3.62 -2.71 14.55
CA TYR A 11 4.53 -3.38 13.63
C TYR A 11 5.78 -3.82 14.42
N SER A 12 6.19 -5.08 14.29
CA SER A 12 7.35 -5.60 15.03
C SER A 12 8.69 -5.07 14.49
N LYS A 13 8.68 -4.39 13.35
CA LYS A 13 9.84 -3.83 12.65
C LYS A 13 9.49 -2.49 11.99
N MET A 14 10.53 -1.74 11.61
CA MET A 14 10.42 -0.45 10.95
C MET A 14 9.49 -0.51 9.72
N ILE A 15 8.56 0.44 9.67
CA ILE A 15 7.77 0.75 8.48
C ILE A 15 8.72 1.45 7.51
N HIS A 16 8.86 0.91 6.31
CA HIS A 16 9.80 1.44 5.33
C HIS A 16 9.17 2.50 4.44
N THR A 17 7.91 2.27 4.06
CA THR A 17 7.12 3.27 3.34
C THR A 17 5.64 3.15 3.72
N MET A 18 4.98 4.29 3.68
CA MET A 18 3.54 4.42 3.77
C MET A 18 3.11 5.47 2.75
N ASP A 19 2.11 5.15 1.93
CA ASP A 19 1.63 6.03 0.88
C ASP A 19 0.10 6.10 0.91
N TRP A 20 -0.42 7.33 0.91
CA TRP A 20 -1.85 7.59 0.96
C TRP A 20 -2.40 7.61 -0.46
N HIS A 21 -3.55 6.97 -0.67
CA HIS A 21 -4.19 6.99 -1.98
C HIS A 21 -4.49 8.45 -2.42
N PRO A 22 -4.10 8.87 -3.62
CA PRO A 22 -4.38 10.24 -4.08
C PRO A 22 -5.87 10.54 -4.03
N GLN A 23 -6.25 11.74 -3.56
CA GLN A 23 -7.67 12.14 -3.46
C GLN A 23 -8.35 12.17 -4.83
N GLN A 24 -7.58 12.48 -5.88
CA GLN A 24 -8.05 12.54 -7.25
C GLN A 24 -7.10 11.75 -8.15
N THR A 25 -7.65 10.95 -9.06
CA THR A 25 -6.89 10.35 -10.16
C THR A 25 -7.13 11.11 -11.45
N SER A 26 -6.21 10.98 -12.39
CA SER A 26 -6.22 11.75 -13.64
C SER A 26 -7.42 11.45 -14.55
N ASN A 27 -8.17 10.38 -14.26
CA ASN A 27 -9.30 9.91 -15.07
C ASN A 27 -10.68 10.37 -14.56
N SER A 28 -10.79 10.92 -13.34
CA SER A 28 -12.05 11.45 -12.81
C SER A 28 -11.85 12.77 -12.07
N SER A 29 -12.74 13.73 -12.32
CA SER A 29 -12.82 14.97 -11.52
C SER A 29 -13.48 14.75 -10.16
N GLU A 30 -14.08 13.58 -9.94
CA GLU A 30 -14.69 13.17 -8.69
C GLU A 30 -13.65 12.55 -7.75
N ASP A 31 -13.87 12.73 -6.46
CA ASP A 31 -13.06 12.15 -5.39
C ASP A 31 -12.98 10.62 -5.55
N SER A 32 -11.78 10.08 -5.46
CA SER A 32 -11.56 8.64 -5.57
C SER A 32 -12.33 7.91 -4.46
N PRO A 33 -13.11 6.85 -4.77
CA PRO A 33 -13.81 6.07 -3.74
C PRO A 33 -12.84 5.41 -2.74
N TYR A 34 -11.55 5.34 -3.11
CA TYR A 34 -10.47 4.75 -2.32
C TYR A 34 -9.56 5.80 -1.66
N GLN A 35 -9.93 7.08 -1.67
CA GLN A 35 -9.15 8.18 -1.08
C GLN A 35 -8.78 7.99 0.40
N ASN A 36 -9.47 7.09 1.10
CA ASN A 36 -9.24 6.79 2.51
C ASN A 36 -8.29 5.59 2.72
N LEU A 37 -7.76 5.02 1.64
CA LEU A 37 -6.84 3.89 1.72
C LEU A 37 -5.40 4.35 1.87
N ILE A 38 -4.66 3.62 2.70
CA ILE A 38 -3.24 3.84 2.97
C ILE A 38 -2.52 2.53 2.71
N ALA A 39 -1.58 2.53 1.77
CA ALA A 39 -0.72 1.40 1.55
C ALA A 39 0.50 1.50 2.48
N VAL A 40 0.81 0.41 3.18
CA VAL A 40 1.92 0.34 4.12
C VAL A 40 2.72 -0.93 3.83
N CYS A 41 4.04 -0.83 3.83
CA CYS A 41 4.90 -2.01 3.89
C CYS A 41 5.87 -1.94 5.07
N SER A 42 6.11 -3.12 5.65
CA SER A 42 7.07 -3.31 6.73
C SER A 42 8.27 -4.09 6.23
N LEU A 43 9.45 -3.86 6.82
CA LEU A 43 10.63 -4.71 6.63
C LEU A 43 10.54 -6.03 7.41
N ASP A 44 9.33 -6.43 7.80
CA ASP A 44 9.10 -7.71 8.45
C ASP A 44 9.47 -8.87 7.52
N LYS A 45 9.58 -10.07 8.08
CA LYS A 45 9.85 -11.27 7.28
C LYS A 45 8.66 -11.64 6.38
N VAL A 46 7.56 -10.90 6.45
CA VAL A 46 6.28 -11.29 5.88
C VAL A 46 6.20 -10.84 4.42
N ASN A 47 7.08 -9.95 3.92
CA ASN A 47 7.14 -9.54 2.51
C ASN A 47 5.76 -9.12 1.97
N THR A 48 4.92 -8.57 2.83
CA THR A 48 3.52 -8.21 2.52
C THR A 48 3.35 -6.72 2.38
N VAL A 49 2.40 -6.34 1.53
CA VAL A 49 1.85 -4.98 1.50
C VAL A 49 0.51 -5.01 2.21
N VAL A 50 0.31 -4.12 3.17
CA VAL A 50 -0.94 -4.00 3.93
C VAL A 50 -1.64 -2.73 3.47
N ILE A 51 -2.92 -2.86 3.13
CA ILE A 51 -3.78 -1.73 2.82
C ILE A 51 -4.67 -1.47 4.04
N LEU A 52 -4.56 -0.27 4.59
CA LEU A 52 -5.36 0.22 5.69
C LEU A 52 -6.45 1.13 5.15
N GLU A 53 -7.62 1.12 5.78
CA GLU A 53 -8.70 2.06 5.54
C GLU A 53 -8.80 3.00 6.74
N TYR A 54 -8.79 4.30 6.46
CA TYR A 54 -9.02 5.36 7.44
C TYR A 54 -10.49 5.80 7.40
N LYS A 55 -11.20 5.65 8.51
CA LYS A 55 -12.57 6.12 8.69
C LYS A 55 -12.62 7.15 9.79
N ASP A 56 -13.19 8.30 9.47
CA ASP A 56 -13.62 9.27 10.48
C ASP A 56 -15.02 8.87 10.94
N ASN A 57 -15.15 8.50 12.21
CA ASN A 57 -16.46 8.16 12.76
C ASN A 57 -17.16 9.46 13.17
N GLU A 58 -18.48 9.52 12.97
CA GLU A 58 -19.32 10.67 13.35
C GLU A 58 -19.17 11.06 14.84
N ASP A 59 -18.75 10.12 15.68
CA ASP A 59 -18.43 10.29 17.10
C ASP A 59 -17.11 11.08 17.36
N GLY A 60 -16.41 11.54 16.31
CA GLY A 60 -15.14 12.27 16.40
C GLY A 60 -13.94 11.39 16.72
N THR A 61 -14.07 10.07 16.55
CA THR A 61 -12.98 9.10 16.69
C THR A 61 -12.47 8.69 15.31
N ASN A 62 -11.15 8.73 15.12
CA ASN A 62 -10.53 8.22 13.91
C ASN A 62 -10.24 6.73 14.08
N GLN A 63 -10.71 5.91 13.15
CA GLN A 63 -10.44 4.47 13.12
C GLN A 63 -9.62 4.11 11.88
N LEU A 64 -8.52 3.41 12.12
CA LEU A 64 -7.77 2.72 11.07
C LEU A 64 -8.11 1.23 11.16
N SER A 65 -8.49 0.62 10.05
CA SER A 65 -8.78 -0.82 9.97
C SER A 65 -8.00 -1.47 8.83
N VAL A 66 -7.62 -2.74 8.99
CA VAL A 66 -6.94 -3.47 7.90
C VAL A 66 -7.98 -3.84 6.87
N TRP A 67 -7.84 -3.28 5.67
CA TRP A 67 -8.73 -3.56 4.55
C TRP A 67 -8.30 -4.81 3.80
N LYS A 68 -7.02 -4.88 3.40
CA LYS A 68 -6.46 -6.03 2.68
C LYS A 68 -4.97 -6.25 2.98
N THR A 69 -4.52 -7.48 2.77
CA THR A 69 -3.11 -7.86 2.82
C THR A 69 -2.72 -8.54 1.51
N LEU A 70 -1.77 -7.95 0.81
CA LEU A 70 -1.26 -8.41 -0.47
C LEU A 70 -0.02 -9.25 -0.21
N VAL A 71 -0.13 -10.55 -0.50
CA VAL A 71 0.91 -11.55 -0.27
C VAL A 71 1.42 -12.02 -1.64
N GLY A 72 2.73 -12.04 -1.84
CA GLY A 72 3.31 -12.60 -3.06
C GLY A 72 4.76 -12.22 -3.35
N HIS A 73 5.28 -11.18 -2.72
CA HIS A 73 6.71 -10.88 -2.80
C HIS A 73 7.54 -11.94 -2.08
N LYS A 74 8.68 -12.28 -2.68
CA LYS A 74 9.65 -13.25 -2.14
C LYS A 74 10.75 -12.57 -1.33
N GLY A 75 10.77 -11.24 -1.32
CA GLY A 75 11.71 -10.42 -0.59
C GLY A 75 11.04 -9.19 -0.03
N THR A 76 11.78 -8.45 0.77
CA THR A 76 11.27 -7.27 1.46
C THR A 76 10.77 -6.22 0.47
N VAL A 77 9.58 -5.68 0.71
CA VAL A 77 9.03 -4.59 -0.10
C VAL A 77 9.75 -3.30 0.26
N LEU A 78 10.31 -2.65 -0.76
CA LEU A 78 11.15 -1.46 -0.62
C LEU A 78 10.36 -0.18 -0.86
N GLN A 79 9.42 -0.19 -1.80
CA GLN A 79 8.66 1.00 -2.14
C GLN A 79 7.25 0.65 -2.60
N LEU A 80 6.34 1.60 -2.39
CA LEU A 80 4.95 1.57 -2.80
C LEU A 80 4.67 2.84 -3.61
N ALA A 81 3.78 2.74 -4.60
CA ALA A 81 3.29 3.89 -5.34
C ALA A 81 1.88 3.60 -5.86
N TRP A 82 0.91 4.45 -5.52
CA TRP A 82 -0.42 4.39 -6.11
C TRP A 82 -0.40 4.84 -7.58
N SER A 83 -1.24 4.23 -8.41
CA SER A 83 -1.39 4.65 -9.80
C SER A 83 -2.13 5.99 -9.87
N PRO A 84 -1.59 7.01 -10.54
CA PRO A 84 -2.28 8.28 -10.75
C PRO A 84 -3.36 8.19 -11.85
N HIS A 85 -3.45 7.06 -12.55
CA HIS A 85 -4.38 6.84 -13.66
C HIS A 85 -5.54 5.91 -13.30
N HIS A 86 -5.32 4.96 -12.39
CA HIS A 86 -6.30 3.96 -11.99
C HIS A 86 -6.39 3.89 -10.46
N ASP A 87 -7.55 4.22 -9.90
CA ASP A 87 -7.75 4.25 -8.43
C ASP A 87 -7.54 2.88 -7.76
N GLU A 88 -7.68 1.80 -8.52
CA GLU A 88 -7.57 0.46 -7.98
C GLU A 88 -6.18 -0.19 -8.16
N GLU A 89 -5.20 0.55 -8.65
CA GLU A 89 -3.87 0.01 -8.92
C GLU A 89 -2.82 0.53 -7.94
N LEU A 90 -2.06 -0.40 -7.37
CA LEU A 90 -0.92 -0.13 -6.52
C LEU A 90 0.31 -0.84 -7.08
N LEU A 91 1.42 -0.12 -7.17
CA LEU A 91 2.73 -0.68 -7.47
C LEU A 91 3.51 -0.96 -6.19
N SER A 92 4.20 -2.08 -6.16
CA SER A 92 5.20 -2.38 -5.12
C SER A 92 6.50 -2.90 -5.71
N THR A 93 7.62 -2.38 -5.22
CA THR A 93 8.96 -2.85 -5.58
C THR A 93 9.55 -3.67 -4.43
N SER A 94 10.30 -4.72 -4.75
CA SER A 94 10.88 -5.60 -3.72
C SER A 94 12.34 -5.91 -4.00
N GLN A 95 13.05 -6.27 -2.94
CA GLN A 95 14.40 -6.81 -3.00
C GLN A 95 14.48 -8.16 -3.75
N ASP A 96 13.34 -8.81 -4.03
CA ASP A 96 13.30 -10.01 -4.89
C ASP A 96 13.58 -9.73 -6.38
N GLY A 97 13.84 -8.47 -6.75
CA GLY A 97 14.14 -8.06 -8.12
C GLY A 97 12.90 -7.95 -9.00
N THR A 98 11.71 -7.99 -8.38
CA THR A 98 10.42 -7.85 -9.08
C THR A 98 9.68 -6.60 -8.64
N VAL A 99 8.94 -6.04 -9.59
CA VAL A 99 7.90 -5.04 -9.34
C VAL A 99 6.56 -5.71 -9.59
N ARG A 100 5.61 -5.52 -8.68
CA ARG A 100 4.27 -6.08 -8.78
C ARG A 100 3.24 -4.97 -8.90
N VAL A 101 2.29 -5.15 -9.80
CA VAL A 101 1.06 -4.38 -9.87
C VAL A 101 -0.01 -5.17 -9.13
N TRP A 102 -0.73 -4.49 -8.26
CA TRP A 102 -1.82 -5.04 -7.49
C TRP A 102 -3.09 -4.32 -7.86
N ASN A 103 -4.13 -5.10 -8.14
CA ASN A 103 -5.48 -4.58 -8.15
C ASN A 103 -6.03 -4.69 -6.72
N ILE A 104 -6.23 -3.54 -6.08
CA ILE A 104 -6.61 -3.46 -4.68
C ILE A 104 -8.06 -3.92 -4.46
N THR A 105 -8.96 -3.75 -5.43
CA THR A 105 -10.35 -4.24 -5.39
C THR A 105 -10.39 -5.77 -5.23
N SER A 106 -9.69 -6.48 -6.12
CA SER A 106 -9.59 -7.94 -6.14
C SER A 106 -8.58 -8.50 -5.13
N GLY A 107 -7.64 -7.68 -4.66
CA GLY A 107 -6.50 -8.12 -3.84
C GLY A 107 -5.51 -9.02 -4.61
N SER A 108 -5.60 -9.04 -5.94
CA SER A 108 -4.79 -9.92 -6.79
C SER A 108 -3.64 -9.17 -7.45
N CYS A 109 -2.53 -9.86 -7.67
CA CYS A 109 -1.42 -9.35 -8.46
C CYS A 109 -1.79 -9.45 -9.94
N THR A 110 -1.95 -8.31 -10.62
CA THR A 110 -2.35 -8.24 -12.04
C THR A 110 -1.16 -8.38 -12.97
N ALA A 111 -0.01 -7.87 -12.57
CA ALA A 111 1.22 -7.98 -13.34
C ALA A 111 2.45 -8.12 -12.45
N ILE A 112 3.44 -8.86 -12.95
CA ILE A 112 4.75 -9.01 -12.32
C ILE A 112 5.79 -8.63 -13.36
N PHE A 113 6.49 -7.53 -13.11
CA PHE A 113 7.61 -7.09 -13.91
C PHE A 113 8.90 -7.60 -13.25
N GLY A 114 9.47 -8.66 -13.83
CA GLY A 114 10.81 -9.13 -13.51
C GLY A 114 11.83 -8.50 -14.46
N GLY A 115 13.00 -8.11 -13.94
CA GLY A 115 14.04 -7.50 -14.76
C GLY A 115 15.07 -6.71 -13.98
N HIS A 116 14.75 -6.32 -12.74
CA HIS A 116 15.71 -5.76 -11.79
C HIS A 116 16.46 -6.86 -11.01
N ALA A 117 16.62 -8.04 -11.61
CA ALA A 117 17.71 -8.90 -11.20
C ALA A 117 18.98 -8.09 -11.48
N GLN A 118 19.61 -7.61 -10.41
CA GLN A 118 20.98 -7.12 -10.44
C GLN A 118 21.72 -7.99 -11.46
N THR A 119 22.23 -7.34 -12.51
CA THR A 119 23.09 -7.97 -13.50
C THR A 119 24.32 -8.49 -12.76
N ALA A 120 24.21 -9.66 -12.14
CA ALA A 120 25.30 -10.56 -11.86
C ALA A 120 25.48 -11.40 -13.12
N LEU A 121 25.89 -10.74 -14.20
CA LEU A 121 26.37 -11.40 -15.41
C LEU A 121 27.72 -10.79 -15.74
N GLY A 122 28.77 -11.58 -15.50
CA GLY A 122 30.09 -11.46 -16.15
C GLY A 122 31.09 -10.57 -15.46
#